data_AF-A0A7I8KVK5-F1
#
_entry.id   AF-A0A7I8KVK5-F1
#
_cell.length_a   1.000
_cell.length_b   1.000
_cell.length_c   1.000
_cell.angle_alpha   90.00
_cell.angle_beta   90.00
_cell.angle_gamma   90.00
#
_symmetry.space_group_name_H-M   'P 1'
#
loop_
_entity.id
_entity.type
_entity.pdbx_description
1 polymer ?
#
loop_
_entity_poly.entity_id
_entity_poly.type
_entity_poly.pdbx_seq_one_letter_code
_entity_poly.pdbx_strand_id
1 'polypeptide(L)'
;MEGPRDGPPPGSGCLLVLCGKSRVEKDQARSLAAKGSLKLKHDGNEIAITLRAAEGEESSLASPEETFRTQMYMGALSTSRFGGFLLWSPCLPSTQDVVSQNFGELPIGAVCVADFQSRGRGRTKNVWESPAGCLMFSFTVEMEDGRVVPLLQYVISLAVSEATKEICRAKGLPPLDVKIKWPNDLYLNGLKIGGVLCTSTYKSKKFSVSAGVGLNLDNEKPTTSLNAVLRGITSVSHQLQREEILAYFFNNFDHLFEKFLNEGFQALEELYYRTWLHSGQKVVIKEERGDTAVTIQGLTPSGYLLAADDADNLYELHPDGNSLDFFQGLVRRKLG
;
A
#
# COMPACT_ATOMS: atom_id res chain seq x y z
N MET A 1 24.74 3.45 -20.10
CA MET A 1 23.92 2.24 -19.85
C MET A 1 24.49 1.59 -18.60
N GLU A 2 24.07 2.04 -17.42
CA GLU A 2 24.28 1.27 -16.20
C GLU A 2 23.15 0.24 -16.12
N GLY A 3 23.49 -1.03 -15.89
CA GLY A 3 22.51 -2.09 -15.69
C GLY A 3 21.65 -1.86 -14.44
N PRO A 4 20.61 -2.68 -14.19
CA PRO A 4 19.87 -2.62 -12.95
C PRO A 4 20.89 -2.75 -11.80
N ARG A 5 20.91 -1.77 -10.89
CA ARG A 5 21.76 -1.86 -9.70
C ARG A 5 21.29 -3.08 -8.92
N ASP A 6 22.06 -4.16 -9.01
CA ASP A 6 21.88 -5.33 -8.17
C ASP A 6 21.85 -4.86 -6.71
N GLY A 7 20.95 -5.44 -5.92
CA GLY A 7 20.80 -5.12 -4.50
C GLY A 7 22.15 -5.21 -3.77
N PRO A 8 22.26 -4.62 -2.57
CA PRO A 8 23.50 -4.61 -1.82
C PRO A 8 24.02 -6.04 -1.62
N PRO A 9 25.36 -6.24 -1.60
CA PRO A 9 25.98 -7.55 -1.65
C PRO A 9 25.48 -8.45 -0.50
N PRO A 10 25.38 -9.78 -0.72
CA PRO A 10 24.97 -10.72 0.31
C PRO A 10 25.84 -10.55 1.57
N GLY A 11 25.22 -10.23 2.70
CA GLY A 11 25.92 -10.07 4.00
C GLY A 11 26.10 -8.63 4.48
N SER A 12 25.83 -7.61 3.66
CA SER A 12 25.71 -6.23 4.17
C SER A 12 24.38 -6.07 4.89
N GLY A 13 24.40 -5.65 6.16
CA GLY A 13 23.18 -5.34 6.92
C GLY A 13 22.33 -4.23 6.26
N CYS A 14 21.08 -4.10 6.68
CA CYS A 14 20.17 -3.07 6.20
C CYS A 14 20.30 -1.79 7.03
N LEU A 15 20.40 -0.64 6.37
CA LEU A 15 20.28 0.66 7.03
C LEU A 15 18.81 1.05 7.17
N LEU A 16 18.39 1.47 8.36
CA LEU A 16 17.14 2.19 8.59
C LEU A 16 17.43 3.57 9.16
N VAL A 17 16.99 4.61 8.46
CA VAL A 17 17.02 5.99 8.94
C VAL A 17 15.66 6.33 9.53
N LEU A 18 15.65 6.70 10.80
CA LEU A 18 14.49 7.04 11.61
C LEU A 18 14.29 8.56 11.61
N CYS A 19 13.12 9.00 11.15
CA CYS A 19 12.73 10.40 11.03
C CYS A 19 11.43 10.65 11.80
N GLY A 20 11.29 11.86 12.36
CA GLY A 20 10.07 12.30 13.01
C GLY A 20 9.65 13.69 12.53
N LYS A 21 8.34 13.90 12.32
CA LYS A 21 7.77 15.19 11.93
C LYS A 21 7.79 16.16 13.11
N SER A 22 7.24 15.74 14.24
CA SER A 22 7.18 16.51 15.48
C SER A 22 8.42 16.32 16.36
N ARG A 23 8.59 17.17 17.37
CA ARG A 23 9.65 17.01 18.38
C ARG A 23 9.55 15.66 19.10
N VAL A 24 8.33 15.23 19.43
CA VAL A 24 8.08 13.95 20.12
C VAL A 24 8.55 12.78 19.27
N GLU A 25 8.20 12.76 17.98
CA GLU A 25 8.62 11.69 17.06
C GLU A 25 10.13 11.70 16.82
N LYS A 26 10.77 12.88 16.78
CA LYS A 26 12.25 13.00 16.71
C LYS A 26 12.93 12.43 17.95
N ASP A 27 12.39 12.69 19.14
CA ASP A 27 12.90 12.13 20.39
C ASP A 27 12.73 10.60 20.43
N GLN A 28 11.58 10.10 19.96
CA GLN A 28 11.34 8.67 19.80
C GLN A 28 12.32 8.03 18.81
N ALA A 29 12.58 8.66 17.66
CA ALA A 29 13.50 8.17 16.65
C ALA A 29 14.92 8.03 17.21
N ARG A 30 15.40 9.05 17.94
CA ARG A 30 16.70 8.99 18.64
C ARG A 30 16.75 7.87 19.69
N SER A 31 15.70 7.74 20.50
CA SER A 31 15.63 6.69 21.51
C SER A 31 15.68 5.30 20.90
N LEU A 32 14.90 5.07 19.83
CA LEU A 32 14.84 3.79 19.14
C LEU A 32 16.17 3.46 18.44
N ALA A 33 16.80 4.45 17.79
CA ALA A 33 18.13 4.29 17.19
C ALA A 33 19.17 3.88 18.23
N ALA A 34 19.19 4.55 19.38
CA ALA A 34 20.14 4.27 20.46
C ALA A 34 19.93 2.90 21.11
N LYS A 35 18.67 2.45 21.22
CA LYS A 35 18.34 1.12 21.76
C LYS A 35 18.73 -0.03 20.82
N GLY A 36 18.71 0.20 19.51
CA GLY A 36 19.00 -0.85 18.53
C GLY A 36 18.01 -2.02 18.57
N SER A 37 16.75 -1.79 18.99
CA SER A 37 15.81 -2.89 19.32
C SER A 37 15.09 -3.50 18.12
N LEU A 38 15.18 -2.89 16.93
CA LEU A 38 14.52 -3.41 15.74
C LEU A 38 15.17 -4.70 15.26
N LYS A 39 14.34 -5.66 14.88
CA LYS A 39 14.72 -7.00 14.42
C LYS A 39 14.20 -7.23 13.01
N LEU A 40 14.97 -7.95 12.22
CA LEU A 40 14.55 -8.35 10.89
C LEU A 40 15.05 -9.76 10.66
N LYS A 41 14.11 -10.64 10.36
CA LYS A 41 14.35 -12.03 10.01
C LYS A 41 13.77 -12.31 8.65
N HIS A 42 14.46 -13.15 7.89
CA HIS A 42 13.96 -13.66 6.64
C HIS A 42 14.35 -15.13 6.50
N ASP A 43 13.38 -15.98 6.17
CA ASP A 43 13.53 -17.45 6.12
C ASP A 43 14.21 -18.03 7.38
N GLY A 44 13.89 -17.46 8.55
CA GLY A 44 14.47 -17.86 9.83
C GLY A 44 15.85 -17.26 10.15
N ASN A 45 16.52 -16.65 9.17
CA ASN A 45 17.84 -16.04 9.35
C ASN A 45 17.73 -14.57 9.79
N GLU A 46 18.55 -14.16 10.76
CA GLU A 46 18.65 -12.76 11.16
C GLU A 46 19.39 -11.93 10.12
N ILE A 47 18.81 -10.77 9.81
CA ILE A 47 19.41 -9.76 8.96
C ILE A 47 19.89 -8.64 9.88
N ALA A 48 21.19 -8.34 9.82
CA ALA A 48 21.76 -7.25 10.60
C ALA A 48 21.10 -5.92 10.19
N ILE A 49 20.72 -5.10 11.17
CA ILE A 49 20.14 -3.78 10.95
C ILE A 49 21.04 -2.73 11.61
N THR A 50 21.33 -1.67 10.87
CA THR A 50 21.93 -0.45 11.40
C THR A 50 20.84 0.61 11.51
N LEU A 51 20.58 1.11 12.73
CA LEU A 51 19.64 2.20 12.96
C LEU A 51 20.38 3.53 13.04
N ARG A 52 19.89 4.54 12.33
CA ARG A 52 20.35 5.93 12.43
C ARG A 52 19.14 6.82 12.63
N ALA A 53 19.17 7.72 13.61
CA ALA A 53 18.20 8.82 13.63
C ALA A 53 18.69 9.92 12.68
N ALA A 54 17.79 10.55 11.92
CA ALA A 54 18.15 11.69 11.09
C ALA A 54 18.60 12.87 11.97
N GLU A 55 19.78 13.43 11.71
CA GLU A 55 20.35 14.54 12.48
C GLU A 55 20.14 15.89 11.77
N GLY A 56 19.31 16.76 12.34
CA GLY A 56 19.12 18.13 11.86
C GLY A 56 18.44 18.24 10.48
N GLU A 57 18.59 19.40 9.84
CA GLU A 57 18.37 19.52 8.39
C GLU A 57 19.56 18.81 7.74
N GLU A 58 19.45 17.51 7.42
CA GLU A 58 20.41 16.86 6.52
C GLU A 58 20.30 17.49 5.12
N SER A 59 20.92 18.66 5.01
CA SER A 59 21.43 19.27 3.80
C SER A 59 22.84 18.71 3.57
N SER A 60 23.12 18.36 2.31
CA SER A 60 24.46 18.24 1.71
C SER A 60 25.16 16.88 1.60
N LEU A 61 24.43 15.77 1.57
CA LEU A 61 24.81 14.75 0.58
C LEU A 61 23.79 14.89 -0.53
N ALA A 62 24.24 15.15 -1.76
CA ALA A 62 23.41 15.03 -2.94
C ALA A 62 22.87 13.60 -2.93
N SER A 63 21.69 13.41 -2.34
CA SER A 63 21.03 12.13 -2.38
C SER A 63 20.76 11.89 -3.86
N PRO A 64 21.14 10.73 -4.41
CA PRO A 64 20.86 10.43 -5.81
C PRO A 64 19.41 10.79 -6.12
N GLU A 65 19.11 11.37 -7.29
CA GLU A 65 17.75 11.79 -7.67
C GLU A 65 16.69 10.68 -7.45
N GLU A 66 17.13 9.43 -7.39
CA GLU A 66 16.36 8.20 -7.19
C GLU A 66 16.07 7.83 -5.72
N THR A 67 16.53 8.59 -4.74
CA THR A 67 16.34 8.29 -3.30
C THR A 67 15.14 9.02 -2.69
N PHE A 68 14.48 8.42 -1.71
CA PHE A 68 13.32 9.02 -1.05
C PHE A 68 13.72 10.24 -0.20
N ARG A 69 13.12 11.40 -0.48
CA ARG A 69 13.44 12.68 0.16
C ARG A 69 12.54 12.95 1.37
N THR A 70 13.02 12.52 2.53
CA THR A 70 12.28 12.60 3.81
C THR A 70 11.76 14.01 4.12
N GLN A 71 12.53 15.07 3.85
CA GLN A 71 12.11 16.46 4.09
C GLN A 71 10.92 16.87 3.23
N MET A 72 10.90 16.49 1.95
CA MET A 72 9.76 16.79 1.06
C MET A 72 8.49 16.09 1.52
N TYR A 73 8.61 14.82 1.93
CA TYR A 73 7.49 14.06 2.49
C TYR A 73 6.95 14.74 3.76
N MET A 74 7.84 15.06 4.72
CA MET A 74 7.44 15.68 5.99
C MET A 74 6.84 17.08 5.80
N GLY A 75 7.30 17.83 4.79
CA GLY A 75 6.76 19.15 4.45
C GLY A 75 5.37 19.10 3.81
N ALA A 76 5.06 18.02 3.08
CA ALA A 76 3.74 17.83 2.47
C ALA A 76 2.73 17.10 3.39
N LEU A 77 3.22 16.35 4.39
CA LEU A 77 2.37 15.65 5.34
C LEU A 77 1.65 16.67 6.23
N SER A 78 0.33 16.59 6.37
CA SER A 78 -0.48 17.49 7.21
C SER A 78 -1.11 16.78 8.41
N THR A 79 -1.44 15.49 8.32
CA THR A 79 -1.93 14.69 9.46
C THR A 79 -0.89 14.58 10.60
N SER A 80 -1.39 14.35 11.82
CA SER A 80 -0.61 14.05 13.03
C SER A 80 -0.76 12.62 13.53
N ARG A 81 -1.71 11.83 12.99
CA ARG A 81 -1.98 10.46 13.49
C ARG A 81 -1.19 9.39 12.76
N PHE A 82 -0.98 9.57 11.46
CA PHE A 82 -0.28 8.61 10.61
C PHE A 82 0.89 9.26 9.88
N GLY A 83 1.94 8.47 9.63
CA GLY A 83 3.04 8.82 8.75
C GLY A 83 4.09 9.78 9.35
N GLY A 84 3.85 10.37 10.52
CA GLY A 84 4.78 11.33 11.14
C GLY A 84 6.06 10.70 11.71
N PHE A 85 6.02 9.41 12.05
CA PHE A 85 7.20 8.60 12.36
C PHE A 85 7.58 7.74 11.14
N LEU A 86 8.70 8.06 10.49
CA LEU A 86 9.15 7.44 9.25
C LEU A 86 10.42 6.62 9.47
N LEU A 87 10.44 5.40 8.94
CA LEU A 87 11.63 4.59 8.73
C LEU A 87 11.92 4.56 7.23
N TRP A 88 13.02 5.14 6.79
CA TRP A 88 13.45 5.04 5.40
C TRP A 88 14.65 4.10 5.26
N SER A 89 14.74 3.40 4.13
CA SER A 89 15.90 2.62 3.75
C SER A 89 16.15 2.68 2.25
N PRO A 90 17.41 2.76 1.79
CA PRO A 90 17.72 2.60 0.37
C PRO A 90 17.43 1.17 -0.11
N CYS A 91 17.55 0.16 0.74
CA CYS A 91 17.26 -1.23 0.38
C CYS A 91 16.84 -2.07 1.58
N LEU A 92 15.71 -2.77 1.42
CA LEU A 92 15.24 -3.78 2.36
C LEU A 92 14.90 -5.10 1.65
N PRO A 93 14.78 -6.22 2.38
CA PRO A 93 14.03 -7.36 1.88
C PRO A 93 12.56 -7.00 1.63
N SER A 94 11.90 -6.40 2.64
CA SER A 94 10.48 -6.05 2.60
C SER A 94 10.15 -5.05 3.71
N THR A 95 9.47 -3.95 3.36
CA THR A 95 8.90 -2.99 4.32
C THR A 95 7.84 -3.65 5.20
N GLN A 96 7.07 -4.60 4.65
CA GLN A 96 6.07 -5.37 5.39
C GLN A 96 6.71 -6.21 6.51
N ASP A 97 7.88 -6.79 6.23
CA ASP A 97 8.61 -7.62 7.20
C ASP A 97 9.16 -6.75 8.34
N VAL A 98 9.68 -5.55 8.03
CA VAL A 98 10.11 -4.57 9.05
C VAL A 98 8.96 -4.15 9.95
N VAL A 99 7.80 -3.78 9.39
CA VAL A 99 6.66 -3.32 10.20
C VAL A 99 6.08 -4.45 11.05
N SER A 100 5.82 -5.62 10.45
CA SER A 100 5.15 -6.72 11.15
C SER A 100 5.99 -7.34 12.26
N GLN A 101 7.31 -7.46 12.08
CA GLN A 101 8.20 -8.05 13.08
C GLN A 101 8.51 -7.08 14.23
N ASN A 102 8.26 -5.78 14.05
CA ASN A 102 8.58 -4.74 15.03
C ASN A 102 7.37 -3.96 15.50
N PHE A 103 6.14 -4.45 15.28
CA PHE A 103 4.92 -3.71 15.59
C PHE A 103 4.88 -3.20 17.04
N GLY A 104 5.38 -3.98 18.01
CA GLY A 104 5.43 -3.59 19.42
C GLY A 104 6.51 -2.56 19.78
N GLU A 105 7.50 -2.34 18.93
CA GLU A 105 8.57 -1.35 19.11
C GLU A 105 8.28 -0.05 18.36
N LEU A 106 7.39 -0.09 17.37
CA LEU A 106 7.01 1.04 16.53
C LEU A 106 5.75 1.74 17.08
N PRO A 107 5.67 3.08 17.02
CA PRO A 107 4.43 3.76 17.34
C PRO A 107 3.32 3.39 16.34
N ILE A 108 2.07 3.48 16.77
CA ILE A 108 0.93 3.35 15.84
C ILE A 108 0.97 4.51 14.85
N GLY A 109 0.76 4.20 13.58
CA GLY A 109 0.91 5.13 12.47
C GLY A 109 2.34 5.32 11.96
N ALA A 110 3.34 4.60 12.51
CA ALA A 110 4.68 4.56 11.94
C ALA A 110 4.65 3.98 10.52
N VAL A 111 5.42 4.58 9.61
CA VAL A 111 5.56 4.12 8.22
C VAL A 111 7.00 3.74 7.91
N CYS A 112 7.20 2.61 7.25
CA CYS A 112 8.47 2.19 6.68
C CYS A 112 8.41 2.31 5.15
N VAL A 113 9.39 2.98 4.55
CA VAL A 113 9.53 3.19 3.10
C VAL A 113 10.88 2.63 2.66
N ALA A 114 10.92 1.97 1.49
CA ALA A 114 12.16 1.53 0.87
C ALA A 114 12.28 2.04 -0.57
N ASP A 115 13.50 2.41 -0.98
CA ASP A 115 13.77 2.69 -2.40
C ASP A 115 13.79 1.40 -3.24
N PHE A 116 14.28 0.31 -2.65
CA PHE A 116 14.31 -1.00 -3.28
C PHE A 116 13.90 -2.10 -2.28
N GLN A 117 13.13 -3.08 -2.77
CA GLN A 117 12.85 -4.30 -2.03
C GLN A 117 13.36 -5.53 -2.79
N SER A 118 14.28 -6.29 -2.18
CA SER A 118 14.81 -7.51 -2.80
C SER A 118 13.84 -8.70 -2.70
N ARG A 119 12.87 -8.65 -1.79
CA ARG A 119 11.90 -9.73 -1.49
C ARG A 119 10.51 -9.17 -1.20
N GLY A 120 10.05 -8.25 -2.06
CA GLY A 120 8.73 -7.61 -1.93
C GLY A 120 7.59 -8.64 -1.82
N ARG A 121 6.65 -8.39 -0.89
CA ARG A 121 5.55 -9.31 -0.59
C ARG A 121 4.28 -8.91 -1.34
N GLY A 122 3.65 -9.87 -2.01
CA GLY A 122 2.26 -9.80 -2.45
C GLY A 122 1.36 -10.71 -1.60
N ARG A 123 0.07 -10.80 -1.94
CA ARG A 123 -0.86 -11.75 -1.30
C ARG A 123 -0.47 -13.20 -1.58
N THR A 124 -0.73 -14.07 -0.61
CA THR A 124 -0.47 -15.52 -0.69
C THR A 124 1.01 -15.80 -0.99
N LYS A 125 1.36 -16.27 -2.20
CA LYS A 125 2.73 -16.59 -2.63
C LYS A 125 3.25 -15.62 -3.69
N ASN A 126 2.50 -14.57 -4.01
CA ASN A 126 2.91 -13.60 -5.02
C ASN A 126 4.05 -12.73 -4.50
N VAL A 127 4.97 -12.40 -5.40
CA VAL A 127 6.07 -11.47 -5.14
C VAL A 127 5.70 -10.11 -5.73
N TRP A 128 6.02 -9.03 -5.00
CA TRP A 128 5.93 -7.68 -5.52
C TRP A 128 7.26 -7.29 -6.18
N GLU A 129 7.26 -7.15 -7.51
CA GLU A 129 8.42 -6.65 -8.24
C GLU A 129 8.65 -5.17 -7.93
N SER A 130 9.91 -4.81 -7.67
CA SER A 130 10.28 -3.52 -7.10
C SER A 130 11.29 -2.76 -7.99
N PRO A 131 10.97 -2.46 -9.26
CA PRO A 131 11.85 -1.66 -10.11
C PRO A 131 12.03 -0.25 -9.53
N ALA A 132 13.14 0.39 -9.87
CA ALA A 132 13.43 1.77 -9.46
C ALA A 132 12.28 2.71 -9.89
N GLY A 133 11.85 3.58 -8.98
CA GLY A 133 10.72 4.50 -9.19
C GLY A 133 9.39 4.02 -8.61
N CYS A 134 9.29 2.78 -8.08
CA CYS A 134 8.12 2.38 -7.29
C CYS A 134 8.06 3.13 -5.95
N LEU A 135 6.86 3.47 -5.49
CA LEU A 135 6.57 3.84 -4.11
C LEU A 135 6.15 2.58 -3.35
N MET A 136 6.96 2.19 -2.36
CA MET A 136 6.74 0.97 -1.57
C MET A 136 6.84 1.31 -0.10
N PHE A 137 5.75 1.09 0.62
CA PHE A 137 5.70 1.40 2.03
C PHE A 137 4.81 0.45 2.79
N SER A 138 5.06 0.31 4.08
CA SER A 138 4.18 -0.38 5.02
C SER A 138 4.02 0.43 6.29
N PHE A 139 2.89 0.36 6.98
CA PHE A 139 2.63 1.14 8.17
C PHE A 139 1.80 0.39 9.23
N THR A 140 1.90 0.85 10.47
CA THR A 140 1.19 0.25 11.62
C THR A 140 -0.21 0.85 11.77
N VAL A 141 -1.22 -0.02 11.90
CA VAL A 141 -2.59 0.34 12.25
C VAL A 141 -3.05 -0.54 13.40
N GLU A 142 -3.71 0.05 14.39
CA GLU A 142 -4.32 -0.68 15.50
C GLU A 142 -5.84 -0.61 15.40
N MET A 143 -6.52 -1.74 15.56
CA MET A 143 -7.97 -1.86 15.50
C MET A 143 -8.48 -2.77 16.62
N GLU A 144 -9.73 -2.62 17.04
CA GLU A 144 -10.32 -3.45 18.11
C GLU A 144 -11.36 -4.44 17.56
N ASP A 145 -12.14 -4.04 16.56
CA ASP A 145 -13.17 -4.88 15.97
C ASP A 145 -12.64 -5.72 14.79
N GLY A 146 -12.44 -7.01 15.03
CA GLY A 146 -11.96 -7.95 14.02
C GLY A 146 -12.89 -8.13 12.82
N ARG A 147 -14.18 -7.81 12.94
CA ARG A 147 -15.15 -7.92 11.84
C ARG A 147 -14.87 -6.93 10.72
N VAL A 148 -14.29 -5.78 11.06
CA VAL A 148 -14.05 -4.69 10.10
C VAL A 148 -12.59 -4.59 9.66
N VAL A 149 -11.66 -5.33 10.30
CA VAL A 149 -10.25 -5.40 9.88
C VAL A 149 -10.10 -5.76 8.38
N PRO A 150 -10.85 -6.71 7.80
CA PRO A 150 -10.76 -7.00 6.36
C PRO A 150 -11.12 -5.83 5.44
N LEU A 151 -11.94 -4.88 5.93
CA LEU A 151 -12.38 -3.71 5.17
C LEU A 151 -11.30 -2.63 5.08
N LEU A 152 -10.26 -2.68 5.93
CA LEU A 152 -9.18 -1.69 5.96
C LEU A 152 -8.47 -1.56 4.60
N GLN A 153 -8.30 -2.66 3.87
CA GLN A 153 -7.65 -2.65 2.55
C GLN A 153 -8.42 -1.76 1.55
N TYR A 154 -9.74 -1.63 1.69
CA TYR A 154 -10.59 -0.79 0.83
C TYR A 154 -10.42 0.68 1.18
N VAL A 155 -10.32 1.00 2.47
CA VAL A 155 -10.03 2.36 2.95
C VAL A 155 -8.65 2.82 2.45
N ILE A 156 -7.65 1.95 2.52
CA ILE A 156 -6.30 2.20 1.98
C ILE A 156 -6.35 2.43 0.46
N SER A 157 -7.07 1.57 -0.27
CA SER A 157 -7.18 1.70 -1.72
C SER A 157 -7.87 3.00 -2.14
N LEU A 158 -8.90 3.43 -1.40
CA LEU A 158 -9.54 4.74 -1.56
C LEU A 158 -8.57 5.89 -1.30
N ALA A 159 -7.79 5.81 -0.23
CA ALA A 159 -6.79 6.83 0.10
C ALA A 159 -5.73 6.99 -0.99
N VAL A 160 -5.30 5.90 -1.64
CA VAL A 160 -4.40 6.00 -2.81
C VAL A 160 -5.08 6.69 -3.99
N SER A 161 -6.33 6.31 -4.31
CA SER A 161 -7.08 6.94 -5.41
C SER A 161 -7.28 8.44 -5.17
N GLU A 162 -7.72 8.84 -3.99
CA GLU A 162 -7.92 10.25 -3.65
C GLU A 162 -6.61 11.04 -3.63
N ALA A 163 -5.53 10.47 -3.07
CA ALA A 163 -4.21 11.11 -3.09
C ALA A 163 -3.73 11.41 -4.51
N THR A 164 -3.92 10.48 -5.45
CA THR A 164 -3.54 10.69 -6.86
C THR A 164 -4.36 11.77 -7.54
N LYS A 165 -5.68 11.84 -7.28
CA LYS A 165 -6.56 12.88 -7.81
C LYS A 165 -6.19 14.26 -7.26
N GLU A 166 -5.95 14.34 -5.95
CA GLU A 166 -5.69 15.59 -5.25
C GLU A 166 -4.34 16.20 -5.68
N ILE A 167 -3.28 15.40 -5.76
CA ILE A 167 -1.98 15.90 -6.21
C ILE A 167 -2.01 16.32 -7.69
N CYS A 168 -2.74 15.60 -8.55
CA CYS A 168 -2.90 16.00 -9.94
C CYS A 168 -3.59 17.36 -10.02
N ARG A 169 -4.68 17.55 -9.25
CA ARG A 169 -5.37 18.84 -9.16
C ARG A 169 -4.44 19.95 -8.65
N ALA A 170 -3.70 19.71 -7.57
CA ALA A 170 -2.78 20.68 -6.98
C ALA A 170 -1.67 21.12 -7.95
N LYS A 171 -1.22 20.23 -8.84
CA LYS A 171 -0.21 20.51 -9.86
C LYS A 171 -0.80 20.97 -11.21
N GLY A 172 -2.12 21.12 -11.33
CA GLY A 172 -2.77 21.45 -12.60
C GLY A 172 -2.60 20.38 -13.69
N LEU A 173 -2.43 19.12 -13.29
CA LEU A 173 -2.30 17.96 -14.18
C LEU A 173 -3.67 17.35 -14.48
N PRO A 174 -3.83 16.64 -15.62
CA PRO A 174 -5.02 15.85 -15.88
C PRO A 174 -5.27 14.84 -14.75
N PRO A 175 -6.54 14.58 -14.38
CA PRO A 175 -6.84 13.62 -13.34
C PRO A 175 -6.44 12.21 -13.77
N LEU A 176 -5.77 11.48 -12.88
CA LEU A 176 -5.56 10.05 -13.01
C LEU A 176 -6.67 9.31 -12.26
N ASP A 177 -7.49 8.57 -13.01
CA ASP A 177 -8.60 7.81 -12.44
C ASP A 177 -8.12 6.42 -11.99
N VAL A 178 -7.41 6.38 -10.86
CA VAL A 178 -6.97 5.12 -10.25
C VAL A 178 -8.18 4.37 -9.72
N LYS A 179 -8.43 3.19 -10.30
CA LYS A 179 -9.55 2.31 -9.99
C LYS A 179 -9.14 1.15 -9.09
N ILE A 180 -10.12 0.62 -8.36
CA ILE A 180 -9.94 -0.53 -7.48
C ILE A 180 -10.43 -1.80 -8.19
N LYS A 181 -9.54 -2.78 -8.34
CA LYS A 181 -9.92 -4.15 -8.67
C LYS A 181 -9.94 -4.95 -7.37
N TRP A 182 -11.13 -5.44 -7.01
CA TRP A 182 -11.32 -6.25 -5.83
C TRP A 182 -10.43 -7.52 -5.90
N PRO A 183 -9.81 -7.93 -4.78
CA PRO A 183 -9.97 -7.36 -3.44
C PRO A 183 -8.98 -6.26 -3.05
N ASN A 184 -7.89 -6.04 -3.80
CA ASN A 184 -6.78 -5.25 -3.28
C ASN A 184 -5.84 -4.66 -4.33
N ASP A 185 -6.20 -4.72 -5.61
CA ASP A 185 -5.34 -4.26 -6.69
C ASP A 185 -5.76 -2.86 -7.17
N LEU A 186 -4.77 -2.05 -7.52
CA LEU A 186 -4.96 -0.70 -8.07
C LEU A 186 -4.69 -0.72 -9.57
N TYR A 187 -5.61 -0.14 -10.33
CA TYR A 187 -5.61 -0.16 -11.79
C TYR A 187 -5.71 1.25 -12.36
N LEU A 188 -5.05 1.49 -13.49
CA LEU A 188 -5.18 2.71 -14.28
C LEU A 188 -5.20 2.32 -15.75
N ASN A 189 -6.21 2.78 -16.50
CA ASN A 189 -6.40 2.44 -17.92
C ASN A 189 -6.37 0.92 -18.20
N GLY A 190 -6.96 0.11 -17.31
CA GLY A 190 -6.98 -1.35 -17.44
C GLY A 190 -5.66 -2.04 -17.09
N LEU A 191 -4.61 -1.33 -16.66
CA LEU A 191 -3.34 -1.91 -16.27
C LEU A 191 -3.15 -1.86 -14.76
N LYS A 192 -2.61 -2.93 -14.18
CA LYS A 192 -2.30 -2.97 -12.75
C LYS A 192 -1.10 -2.05 -12.48
N ILE A 193 -1.31 -1.08 -11.60
CA ILE A 193 -0.28 -0.13 -11.16
C ILE A 193 0.08 -0.29 -9.69
N GLY A 194 -0.66 -1.08 -8.92
CA GLY A 194 -0.42 -1.18 -7.49
C GLY A 194 -1.17 -2.30 -6.81
N GLY A 195 -0.89 -2.48 -5.53
CA GLY A 195 -1.60 -3.41 -4.68
C GLY A 195 -1.45 -3.07 -3.20
N VAL A 196 -2.45 -3.48 -2.43
CA VAL A 196 -2.52 -3.34 -0.97
C VAL A 196 -2.36 -4.72 -0.33
N LEU A 197 -1.61 -4.80 0.76
CA LEU A 197 -1.43 -6.01 1.56
C LEU A 197 -1.67 -5.69 3.03
N CYS A 198 -2.71 -6.25 3.64
CA CYS A 198 -2.92 -6.15 5.09
C CYS A 198 -2.64 -7.51 5.73
N THR A 199 -1.79 -7.54 6.76
CA THR A 199 -1.63 -8.70 7.64
C THR A 199 -1.88 -8.26 9.07
N SER A 200 -2.48 -9.11 9.89
CA SER A 200 -2.82 -8.76 11.27
C SER A 200 -2.42 -9.85 12.25
N THR A 201 -2.03 -9.45 13.44
CA THR A 201 -1.94 -10.32 14.61
C THR A 201 -2.94 -9.84 15.67
N TYR A 202 -3.45 -10.76 16.49
CA TYR A 202 -4.38 -10.42 17.57
C TYR A 202 -3.70 -10.66 18.92
N LYS A 203 -3.61 -9.62 19.74
CA LYS A 203 -3.03 -9.68 21.09
C LYS A 203 -3.72 -8.67 21.99
N SER A 204 -3.98 -9.06 23.24
CA SER A 204 -4.54 -8.16 24.27
C SER A 204 -5.80 -7.40 23.83
N LYS A 205 -6.74 -8.09 23.16
CA LYS A 205 -7.99 -7.54 22.61
C LYS A 205 -7.83 -6.51 21.49
N LYS A 206 -6.65 -6.41 20.90
CA LYS A 206 -6.37 -5.52 19.77
C LYS A 206 -5.79 -6.28 18.59
N PHE A 207 -6.12 -5.81 17.40
CA PHE A 207 -5.55 -6.23 16.13
C PHE A 207 -4.43 -5.27 15.76
N SER A 208 -3.21 -5.79 15.73
CA SER A 208 -2.03 -5.11 15.21
C SER A 208 -1.94 -5.41 13.72
N VAL A 209 -2.33 -4.44 12.89
CA VAL A 209 -2.40 -4.57 11.44
C VAL A 209 -1.20 -3.90 10.79
N SER A 210 -0.39 -4.68 10.07
CA SER A 210 0.66 -4.18 9.19
C SER A 210 0.08 -4.01 7.79
N ALA A 211 -0.02 -2.77 7.33
CA ALA A 211 -0.62 -2.41 6.05
C ALA A 211 0.46 -1.97 5.06
N GLY A 212 0.65 -2.72 4.00
CA GLY A 212 1.59 -2.47 2.91
C GLY A 212 0.92 -1.97 1.64
N VAL A 213 1.58 -1.07 0.93
CA VAL A 213 1.18 -0.57 -0.38
C VAL A 213 2.39 -0.57 -1.30
N GLY A 214 2.25 -1.22 -2.45
CA GLY A 214 3.15 -1.09 -3.58
C GLY A 214 2.46 -0.32 -4.70
N LEU A 215 3.09 0.75 -5.20
CA LEU A 215 2.57 1.58 -6.27
C LEU A 215 3.66 1.89 -7.30
N ASN A 216 3.39 1.57 -8.55
CA ASN A 216 4.21 1.92 -9.70
C ASN A 216 4.04 3.41 -9.98
N LEU A 217 4.97 4.23 -9.50
CA LEU A 217 4.88 5.68 -9.64
C LEU A 217 5.63 6.21 -10.85
N ASP A 218 6.92 5.90 -10.95
CA ASP A 218 7.78 6.43 -12.03
C ASP A 218 8.66 5.37 -12.72
N ASN A 219 8.50 4.10 -12.37
CA ASN A 219 9.25 3.03 -13.03
C ASN A 219 8.92 2.92 -14.53
N GLU A 220 9.91 2.56 -15.35
CA GLU A 220 9.74 2.47 -16.81
C GLU A 220 9.20 1.10 -17.27
N LYS A 221 9.86 0.02 -16.85
CA LYS A 221 9.59 -1.37 -17.25
C LYS A 221 9.83 -2.32 -16.06
N PRO A 222 9.25 -3.53 -16.03
CA PRO A 222 8.30 -4.08 -17.02
C PRO A 222 6.85 -3.61 -16.83
N THR A 223 6.56 -2.88 -15.75
CA THR A 223 5.19 -2.47 -15.40
C THR A 223 4.90 -1.02 -15.80
N THR A 224 3.61 -0.70 -15.99
CA THR A 224 3.14 0.68 -16.20
C THR A 224 3.07 1.42 -14.88
N SER A 225 3.46 2.70 -14.92
CA SER A 225 3.49 3.60 -13.77
C SER A 225 2.62 4.85 -13.99
N LEU A 226 2.25 5.54 -12.91
CA LEU A 226 1.43 6.76 -12.98
C LEU A 226 2.06 7.83 -13.87
N ASN A 227 3.36 8.09 -13.71
CA ASN A 227 4.07 9.09 -14.51
C ASN A 227 4.23 8.64 -15.97
N ALA A 228 4.35 7.33 -16.25
CA ALA A 228 4.34 6.85 -17.64
C ALA A 228 3.01 7.17 -18.34
N VAL A 229 1.88 7.02 -17.66
CA VAL A 229 0.56 7.41 -18.19
C VAL A 229 0.47 8.93 -18.36
N LEU A 230 0.91 9.71 -17.36
CA LEU A 230 0.92 11.18 -17.46
C LEU A 230 1.73 11.67 -18.66
N ARG A 231 2.96 11.15 -18.87
CA ARG A 231 3.80 11.50 -20.02
C ARG A 231 3.11 11.22 -21.37
N GLY A 232 2.17 10.27 -21.42
CA GLY A 232 1.38 9.99 -22.61
C GLY A 232 0.21 10.95 -22.85
N ILE A 233 -0.23 11.72 -21.85
CA ILE A 233 -1.43 12.58 -21.92
C ILE A 233 -1.15 14.07 -21.64
N THR A 234 0.06 14.44 -21.18
CA THR A 234 0.46 15.82 -20.95
C THR A 234 1.83 16.13 -21.56
N SER A 235 2.00 17.36 -22.05
CA SER A 235 3.29 17.91 -22.48
C SER A 235 4.07 18.56 -21.33
N VAL A 236 3.48 18.62 -20.13
CA VAL A 236 4.08 19.24 -18.94
C VAL A 236 5.14 18.30 -18.37
N SER A 237 6.32 18.84 -18.08
CA SER A 237 7.46 18.07 -17.53
C SER A 237 7.32 17.70 -16.05
N HIS A 238 6.30 18.20 -15.36
CA HIS A 238 6.08 17.95 -13.93
C HIS A 238 5.60 16.52 -13.71
N GLN A 239 6.37 15.78 -12.93
CA GLN A 239 6.09 14.40 -12.56
C GLN A 239 5.64 14.31 -11.11
N LEU A 240 4.77 13.34 -10.82
CA LEU A 240 4.38 13.01 -9.45
C LEU A 240 5.60 12.44 -8.71
N GLN A 241 5.83 12.92 -7.50
CA GLN A 241 6.93 12.49 -6.64
C GLN A 241 6.45 11.52 -5.56
N ARG A 242 7.29 10.53 -5.20
CA ARG A 242 6.96 9.47 -4.23
C ARG A 242 6.58 10.04 -2.87
N GLU A 243 7.30 11.08 -2.47
CA GLU A 243 7.15 11.80 -1.23
C GLU A 243 5.80 12.50 -1.14
N GLU A 244 5.41 13.20 -2.22
CA GLU A 244 4.14 13.91 -2.28
C GLU A 244 2.96 12.93 -2.28
N ILE A 245 3.04 11.86 -3.09
CA ILE A 245 1.99 10.83 -3.11
C ILE A 245 1.82 10.18 -1.73
N LEU A 246 2.92 9.84 -1.05
CA LEU A 246 2.85 9.25 0.28
C LEU A 246 2.27 10.21 1.32
N ALA A 247 2.63 11.49 1.25
CA ALA A 247 2.08 12.50 2.16
C ALA A 247 0.58 12.69 1.93
N TYR A 248 0.14 12.87 0.68
CA TYR A 248 -1.27 12.99 0.33
C TYR A 248 -2.05 11.71 0.66
N PHE A 249 -1.43 10.54 0.51
CA PHE A 249 -2.00 9.27 0.96
C PHE A 249 -2.34 9.31 2.45
N PHE A 250 -1.40 9.68 3.33
CA PHE A 250 -1.67 9.72 4.77
C PHE A 250 -2.67 10.81 5.16
N ASN A 251 -2.63 11.97 4.50
CA ASN A 251 -3.60 13.04 4.71
C ASN A 251 -5.03 12.57 4.40
N ASN A 252 -5.22 11.83 3.31
CA ASN A 252 -6.52 11.25 2.94
C ASN A 252 -6.88 10.04 3.81
N PHE A 253 -5.91 9.16 4.08
CA PHE A 253 -6.13 7.94 4.86
C PHE A 253 -6.59 8.27 6.28
N ASP A 254 -6.01 9.27 6.94
CA ASP A 254 -6.41 9.65 8.30
C ASP A 254 -7.91 10.02 8.37
N HIS A 255 -8.36 10.88 7.45
CA HIS A 255 -9.76 11.30 7.35
C HIS A 255 -10.70 10.13 7.01
N LEU A 256 -10.35 9.32 6.00
CA LEU A 256 -11.14 8.17 5.58
C LEU A 256 -11.21 7.09 6.67
N PHE A 257 -10.11 6.87 7.39
CA PHE A 257 -10.03 5.91 8.49
C PHE A 257 -10.85 6.37 9.69
N GLU A 258 -10.82 7.66 10.04
CA GLU A 258 -11.69 8.21 11.09
C GLU A 258 -13.17 8.05 10.73
N LYS A 259 -13.57 8.41 9.51
CA LYS A 259 -14.94 8.22 9.03
C LYS A 259 -15.35 6.75 9.08
N PHE A 260 -14.48 5.84 8.64
CA PHE A 260 -14.70 4.40 8.71
C PHE A 260 -14.89 3.87 10.13
N LEU A 261 -14.10 4.35 11.10
CA LEU A 261 -14.23 3.93 12.50
C LEU A 261 -15.51 4.46 13.16
N ASN A 262 -15.91 5.69 12.83
CA ASN A 262 -17.05 6.35 13.48
C ASN A 262 -18.40 5.97 12.85
N GLU A 263 -18.44 5.80 11.54
CA GLU A 263 -19.69 5.63 10.76
C GLU A 263 -19.78 4.24 10.09
N GLY A 264 -18.73 3.42 10.17
CA GLY A 264 -18.64 2.14 9.48
C GLY A 264 -18.31 2.28 7.99
N PHE A 265 -18.12 1.14 7.31
CA PHE A 265 -17.76 1.14 5.89
C PHE A 265 -18.88 1.65 4.96
N GLN A 266 -20.14 1.54 5.39
CA GLN A 266 -21.30 2.05 4.64
C GLN A 266 -21.12 3.53 4.25
N ALA A 267 -20.49 4.33 5.12
CA ALA A 267 -20.24 5.74 4.87
C ALA A 267 -19.21 6.00 3.74
N LEU A 268 -18.48 4.97 3.30
CA LEU A 268 -17.51 4.99 2.22
C LEU A 268 -17.95 4.18 0.99
N GLU A 269 -19.05 3.44 1.05
CA GLU A 269 -19.49 2.54 -0.03
C GLU A 269 -19.72 3.25 -1.35
N GLU A 270 -20.38 4.41 -1.34
CA GLU A 270 -20.62 5.19 -2.56
C GLU A 270 -19.29 5.58 -3.24
N LEU A 271 -18.33 6.06 -2.46
CA LEU A 271 -17.00 6.42 -2.96
C LEU A 271 -16.27 5.18 -3.49
N TYR A 272 -16.36 4.06 -2.76
CA TYR A 272 -15.77 2.79 -3.16
C TYR A 272 -16.34 2.29 -4.49
N TYR A 273 -17.66 2.23 -4.65
CA TYR A 273 -18.30 1.72 -5.87
C TYR A 273 -18.19 2.68 -7.07
N ARG A 274 -17.95 3.98 -6.85
CA ARG A 274 -17.54 4.90 -7.95
C ARG A 274 -16.09 4.68 -8.38
N THR A 275 -15.27 4.12 -7.51
CA THR A 275 -13.83 3.94 -7.72
C THR A 275 -13.48 2.51 -8.16
N TRP A 276 -14.30 1.50 -7.89
CA TRP A 276 -13.99 0.13 -8.30
C TRP A 276 -14.31 -0.16 -9.78
N LEU A 277 -13.90 -1.33 -10.27
CA LEU A 277 -14.11 -1.75 -11.67
C LEU A 277 -15.33 -2.66 -11.89
N HIS A 278 -16.10 -3.01 -10.85
CA HIS A 278 -16.96 -4.21 -10.90
C HIS A 278 -18.47 -3.95 -11.00
N SER A 279 -18.91 -2.69 -11.06
CA SER A 279 -20.34 -2.36 -11.12
C SER A 279 -21.05 -3.04 -12.30
N GLY A 280 -22.06 -3.86 -12.00
CA GLY A 280 -22.88 -4.54 -13.01
C GLY A 280 -22.11 -5.58 -13.85
N GLN A 281 -20.92 -5.97 -13.43
CA GLN A 281 -20.10 -6.91 -14.17
C GLN A 281 -20.75 -8.29 -14.18
N LYS A 282 -20.99 -8.85 -15.37
CA LYS A 282 -21.37 -10.25 -15.53
C LYS A 282 -20.13 -11.13 -15.50
N VAL A 283 -20.12 -12.15 -14.66
CA VAL A 283 -19.04 -13.12 -14.52
C VAL A 283 -19.58 -14.54 -14.46
N VAL A 284 -18.75 -15.52 -14.77
CA VAL A 284 -19.09 -16.93 -14.65
C VAL A 284 -18.29 -17.56 -13.53
N ILE A 285 -18.97 -18.09 -12.52
CA ILE A 285 -18.39 -18.92 -11.47
C ILE A 285 -18.17 -20.32 -12.05
N LYS A 286 -16.90 -20.73 -12.16
CA LYS A 286 -16.50 -22.07 -12.59
C LYS A 286 -16.59 -23.03 -11.40
N GLU A 287 -17.46 -24.03 -11.50
CA GLU A 287 -17.61 -25.10 -10.49
C GLU A 287 -17.50 -26.49 -11.12
N GLU A 288 -17.20 -27.51 -10.30
CA GLU A 288 -17.06 -28.89 -10.78
C GLU A 288 -18.36 -29.47 -11.37
N ARG A 289 -19.52 -28.96 -10.93
CA ARG A 289 -20.84 -29.46 -11.31
C ARG A 289 -21.56 -28.61 -12.37
N GLY A 290 -20.86 -27.64 -12.96
CA GLY A 290 -21.42 -26.74 -13.96
C GLY A 290 -21.07 -25.29 -13.67
N ASP A 291 -21.03 -24.49 -14.73
CA ASP A 291 -20.75 -23.07 -14.66
C ASP A 291 -22.01 -22.29 -14.30
N THR A 292 -21.87 -21.29 -13.42
CA THR A 292 -22.98 -20.40 -13.05
C THR A 292 -22.69 -18.98 -13.48
N ALA A 293 -23.55 -18.41 -14.33
CA ALA A 293 -23.47 -16.99 -14.70
C ALA A 293 -24.10 -16.13 -13.60
N VAL A 294 -23.38 -15.10 -13.16
CA VAL A 294 -23.81 -14.18 -12.11
C VAL A 294 -23.46 -12.74 -12.48
N THR A 295 -24.17 -11.79 -11.89
CA THR A 295 -23.88 -10.36 -11.97
C THR A 295 -23.37 -9.86 -10.62
N ILE A 296 -22.24 -9.15 -10.60
CA ILE A 296 -21.70 -8.55 -9.39
C ILE A 296 -22.64 -7.45 -8.88
N GLN A 297 -23.02 -7.56 -7.61
CA GLN A 297 -23.97 -6.67 -6.93
C GLN A 297 -23.28 -5.68 -5.99
N GLY A 298 -22.08 -6.01 -5.49
CA GLY A 298 -21.42 -5.18 -4.47
C GLY A 298 -20.50 -5.99 -3.58
N LEU A 299 -20.41 -5.55 -2.33
CA LEU A 299 -19.78 -6.25 -1.23
C LEU A 299 -20.82 -6.69 -0.20
N THR A 300 -20.55 -7.79 0.49
CA THR A 300 -21.28 -8.14 1.72
C THR A 300 -20.80 -7.27 2.89
N PRO A 301 -21.52 -7.21 4.02
CA PRO A 301 -21.08 -6.44 5.19
C PRO A 301 -19.69 -6.83 5.71
N SER A 302 -19.28 -8.07 5.48
CA SER A 302 -17.94 -8.60 5.81
C SER A 302 -16.87 -8.25 4.78
N GLY A 303 -17.24 -7.60 3.68
CA GLY A 303 -16.35 -7.19 2.60
C GLY A 303 -16.07 -8.24 1.54
N TYR A 304 -16.84 -9.33 1.48
CA TYR A 304 -16.71 -10.32 0.40
C TYR A 304 -17.47 -9.86 -0.85
N LEU A 305 -17.07 -10.35 -2.03
CA LEU A 305 -17.70 -9.95 -3.27
C LEU A 305 -19.08 -10.62 -3.38
N LEU A 306 -20.14 -9.83 -3.53
CA LEU A 306 -21.51 -10.29 -3.66
C LEU A 306 -21.93 -10.34 -5.13
N ALA A 307 -22.50 -11.46 -5.56
CA ALA A 307 -23.05 -11.64 -6.88
C ALA A 307 -24.44 -12.29 -6.83
N ALA A 308 -25.23 -12.13 -7.89
CA ALA A 308 -26.55 -12.76 -8.03
C ALA A 308 -26.70 -13.39 -9.42
N ASP A 309 -27.35 -14.56 -9.51
CA ASP A 309 -27.75 -15.15 -10.80
C ASP A 309 -29.05 -14.53 -11.34
N ASP A 310 -29.51 -14.99 -12.51
CA ASP A 310 -30.77 -14.53 -13.13
C ASP A 310 -32.03 -14.95 -12.36
N ALA A 311 -31.91 -15.82 -11.35
CA ALA A 311 -32.98 -16.26 -10.46
C ALA A 311 -32.90 -15.60 -9.06
N ASP A 312 -32.10 -14.53 -8.93
CA ASP A 312 -31.85 -13.78 -7.69
C ASP A 312 -31.21 -14.61 -6.56
N ASN A 313 -30.60 -15.75 -6.86
CA ASN A 313 -29.81 -16.49 -5.88
C ASN A 313 -28.50 -15.73 -5.62
N LEU A 314 -28.19 -15.51 -4.34
CA LEU A 314 -27.01 -14.76 -3.93
C LEU A 314 -25.78 -15.66 -3.72
N TYR A 315 -24.63 -15.16 -4.17
CA TYR A 315 -23.33 -15.82 -4.08
C TYR A 315 -22.34 -14.90 -3.36
N GLU A 316 -21.77 -15.38 -2.25
CA GLU A 316 -20.68 -14.71 -1.54
C GLU A 316 -19.33 -15.31 -1.97
N LEU A 317 -18.45 -14.47 -2.54
CA LEU A 317 -17.19 -14.89 -3.11
C LEU A 317 -16.01 -14.40 -2.24
N HIS A 318 -15.29 -15.35 -1.65
CA HIS A 318 -14.12 -15.08 -0.81
C HIS A 318 -12.82 -14.89 -1.61
N PRO A 319 -11.93 -13.98 -1.21
CA PRO A 319 -10.71 -13.66 -1.97
C PRO A 319 -9.60 -14.73 -1.89
N ASP A 320 -9.58 -15.53 -0.82
CA ASP A 320 -8.62 -16.62 -0.66
C ASP A 320 -9.13 -17.93 -1.26
N GLY A 321 -10.45 -18.07 -1.41
CA GLY A 321 -11.09 -19.21 -2.08
C GLY A 321 -11.30 -19.01 -3.58
N ASN A 322 -11.25 -17.78 -4.10
CA ASN A 322 -11.54 -17.48 -5.50
C ASN A 322 -10.43 -16.64 -6.17
N SER A 323 -10.30 -16.75 -7.48
CA SER A 323 -9.61 -15.81 -8.35
C SER A 323 -10.59 -15.19 -9.34
N LEU A 324 -10.56 -13.86 -9.47
CA LEU A 324 -11.37 -13.10 -10.42
C LEU A 324 -10.50 -12.67 -11.60
N ASP A 325 -10.73 -13.31 -12.76
CA ASP A 325 -10.24 -12.84 -14.05
C ASP A 325 -11.27 -11.88 -14.65
N PHE A 326 -11.08 -10.60 -14.34
CA PHE A 326 -11.95 -9.52 -14.79
C PHE A 326 -12.01 -9.40 -16.32
N PHE A 327 -10.90 -9.62 -17.04
CA PHE A 327 -10.85 -9.44 -18.50
C PHE A 327 -11.57 -10.56 -19.24
N GLN A 328 -11.59 -11.75 -18.65
CA GLN A 328 -12.32 -12.89 -19.19
C GLN A 328 -13.73 -13.04 -18.61
N GLY A 329 -14.09 -12.23 -17.61
CA GLY A 329 -15.36 -12.36 -16.89
C GLY A 329 -15.49 -13.69 -16.15
N LEU A 330 -14.41 -14.20 -15.55
CA LEU A 330 -14.39 -15.51 -14.90
C LEU A 330 -14.06 -15.42 -13.41
N VAL A 331 -14.75 -16.21 -12.60
CA VAL A 331 -14.40 -16.51 -11.21
C VAL A 331 -14.05 -17.99 -11.11
N ARG A 332 -12.84 -18.30 -10.63
CA ARG A 332 -12.39 -19.69 -10.41
C ARG A 332 -12.17 -19.93 -8.93
N ARG A 333 -12.64 -21.05 -8.40
CA ARG A 333 -12.22 -21.49 -7.06
C ARG A 333 -10.75 -21.91 -7.10
N LYS A 334 -9.95 -21.46 -6.13
CA LYS A 334 -8.58 -21.95 -5.95
C LYS A 334 -8.68 -23.35 -5.35
N LEU A 335 -8.14 -24.35 -6.06
CA LEU A 335 -7.95 -25.69 -5.49
C LEU A 335 -6.95 -25.57 -4.34
N GLY A 336 -7.35 -26.05 -3.16
CA GLY A 336 -6.60 -25.95 -1.90
C GLY A 336 -5.33 -26.79 -1.86
#